data_AF-A0A7C2WYE7-F1
#
_entry.id   AF-A0A7C2WYE7-F1
#
_cell.length_a   1.000
_cell.length_b   1.000
_cell.length_c   1.000
_cell.angle_alpha   90.00
_cell.angle_beta   90.00
_cell.angle_gamma   90.00
#
_symmetry.space_group_name_H-M   'P 1'
#
loop_
_entity.id
_entity.type
_entity.pdbx_description
1 polymer ?
#
loop_
_entity_poly.entity_id
_entity_poly.type
_entity_poly.pdbx_seq_one_letter_code
_entity_poly.pdbx_strand_id
1 'polypeptide(L)'
;MTDWKPDRLLRWLLIWTGLTLLPVWLPLVRGLMDGASYQWAFAPGVGGRGVGGSYWLLVIVAGYGLLMLSLGWRGARPPFHWLLLLWHLSLAGLVSYGSWTAREQMRFRGDTLGIDISIAWMGPIFFGGFALLAVYWVVRDLRAAPQRVVPKWQRTNRNLLLLAALLFPLQFILLRFGEPHGTTDQVGVILTIGQWLLVNYALIPHRSEKAEARR
;
A
#
# COMPACT_ATOMS: atom_id res chain seq x y z
N MET A 1 -28.69 -12.18 6.40
CA MET A 1 -27.25 -11.90 6.21
C MET A 1 -27.08 -10.43 5.89
N THR A 2 -26.22 -9.71 6.61
CA THR A 2 -25.97 -8.28 6.35
C THR A 2 -24.90 -8.13 5.28
N ASP A 3 -25.10 -7.17 4.37
CA ASP A 3 -24.07 -6.80 3.40
C ASP A 3 -22.82 -6.33 4.14
N TRP A 4 -21.65 -6.89 3.80
CA TRP A 4 -20.39 -6.49 4.40
C TRP A 4 -20.11 -5.00 4.14
N LYS A 5 -19.92 -4.27 5.23
CA LYS A 5 -19.46 -2.88 5.23
C LYS A 5 -18.40 -2.75 6.31
N PRO A 6 -17.15 -2.40 5.95
CA PRO A 6 -16.13 -2.16 6.96
C PRO A 6 -16.58 -1.00 7.84
N ASP A 7 -16.48 -1.17 9.15
CA ASP A 7 -16.72 -0.11 10.11
C ASP A 7 -15.66 1.00 9.96
N ARG A 8 -15.87 2.15 10.61
CA ARG A 8 -15.00 3.32 10.45
C ARG A 8 -13.54 3.03 10.81
N LEU A 9 -13.30 2.24 11.87
CA LEU A 9 -11.94 1.92 12.31
C LEU A 9 -11.24 1.03 11.29
N LEU A 10 -11.92 0.00 10.78
CA LEU A 10 -11.35 -0.84 9.72
C LEU A 10 -11.03 -0.03 8.47
N ARG A 11 -11.89 0.90 8.06
CA ARG A 11 -11.62 1.76 6.89
C ARG A 11 -10.34 2.57 7.07
N TRP A 12 -10.16 3.18 8.24
CA TRP A 12 -8.94 3.93 8.55
C TRP A 12 -7.71 3.03 8.54
N LEU A 13 -7.81 1.84 9.12
CA LEU A 13 -6.73 0.84 9.07
C LEU A 13 -6.38 0.45 7.63
N LEU A 14 -7.37 0.21 6.77
CA LEU A 14 -7.13 -0.16 5.37
C LEU A 14 -6.54 0.98 4.54
N ILE A 15 -7.01 2.22 4.76
CA ILE A 15 -6.43 3.42 4.11
C ILE A 15 -4.98 3.60 4.56
N TRP A 16 -4.73 3.52 5.87
CA TRP A 16 -3.38 3.62 6.42
C TRP A 16 -2.47 2.50 5.89
N THR A 17 -2.94 1.25 5.87
CA THR A 17 -2.23 0.12 5.25
C THR A 17 -1.85 0.42 3.80
N GLY A 18 -2.80 0.95 3.00
CA GLY A 18 -2.54 1.38 1.63
C GLY A 18 -1.42 2.41 1.55
N LEU A 19 -1.42 3.42 2.41
CA LEU A 19 -0.35 4.43 2.46
C LEU A 19 1.01 3.82 2.85
N THR A 20 1.05 2.93 3.85
CA THR A 20 2.30 2.28 4.29
C THR A 20 2.91 1.33 3.25
N LEU A 21 2.13 0.92 2.25
CA LEU A 21 2.60 0.10 1.12
C LEU A 21 3.11 0.93 -0.06
N LEU A 22 2.89 2.25 -0.06
CA LEU A 22 3.39 3.15 -1.11
C LEU A 22 4.93 3.08 -1.25
N PRO A 23 5.74 3.04 -0.16
CA PRO A 23 7.19 2.85 -0.23
C PRO A 23 7.63 1.49 -0.77
N VAL A 24 6.72 0.53 -0.94
CA VAL A 24 6.99 -0.76 -1.62
C VAL A 24 6.57 -0.68 -3.08
N TRP A 25 5.39 -0.11 -3.34
CA TRP A 25 4.85 -0.01 -4.70
C TRP A 25 5.70 0.89 -5.61
N LEU A 26 6.17 2.03 -5.10
CA LEU A 26 7.01 2.95 -5.86
C LEU A 26 8.29 2.30 -6.37
N PRO A 27 9.18 1.74 -5.52
CA PRO A 27 10.40 1.10 -5.99
C PRO A 27 10.13 -0.17 -6.80
N LEU A 28 9.00 -0.85 -6.60
CA LEU A 28 8.59 -1.96 -7.46
C LEU A 28 8.36 -1.46 -8.89
N VAL A 29 7.50 -0.47 -9.10
CA VAL A 29 7.24 0.02 -10.46
C VAL A 29 8.50 0.67 -11.04
N ARG A 30 9.19 1.54 -10.29
CA ARG A 30 10.39 2.23 -10.77
C ARG A 30 11.53 1.27 -11.07
N GLY A 31 11.78 0.28 -10.23
CA GLY A 31 12.84 -0.70 -10.47
C GLY A 31 12.64 -1.48 -11.78
N LEU A 32 11.38 -1.74 -12.15
CA LEU A 32 11.03 -2.36 -13.42
C LEU A 32 11.19 -1.40 -14.62
N MET A 33 10.80 -0.13 -14.47
CA MET A 33 10.73 0.82 -15.58
C MET A 33 12.03 1.61 -15.80
N ASP A 34 12.62 2.18 -14.76
CA ASP A 34 13.89 2.91 -14.83
C ASP A 34 15.06 1.95 -15.13
N GLY A 35 14.95 0.70 -14.66
CA GLY A 35 16.00 -0.31 -14.78
C GLY A 35 17.20 -0.01 -13.89
N ALA A 36 18.42 -0.31 -14.35
CA ALA A 36 19.62 -0.31 -13.51
C ALA A 36 20.04 1.08 -12.97
N SER A 37 19.50 2.17 -13.52
CA SER A 37 19.75 3.54 -13.04
C SER A 37 19.06 3.83 -11.70
N TYR A 38 17.93 3.17 -11.42
CA TYR A 38 17.17 3.39 -10.19
C TYR A 38 17.71 2.54 -9.05
N GLN A 39 18.06 3.18 -7.95
CA GLN A 39 18.51 2.53 -6.73
C GLN A 39 17.40 2.58 -5.68
N TRP A 40 17.24 1.49 -4.94
CA TRP A 40 16.27 1.43 -3.86
C TRP A 40 16.81 0.61 -2.68
N ALA A 41 16.34 0.97 -1.50
CA ALA A 41 16.62 0.27 -0.26
C ALA A 41 15.32 0.13 0.53
N PHE A 42 15.12 -1.04 1.12
CA PHE A 42 13.93 -1.35 1.93
C PHE A 42 14.27 -1.45 3.42
N ALA A 43 15.44 -2.02 3.73
CA ALA A 43 15.98 -2.13 5.09
C ALA A 43 17.52 -2.17 5.01
N PRO A 44 18.25 -2.00 6.13
CA PRO A 44 19.71 -2.18 6.13
C PRO A 44 20.12 -3.53 5.52
N GLY A 45 20.99 -3.50 4.51
CA GLY A 45 21.42 -4.70 3.78
C GLY A 45 20.41 -5.28 2.79
N VAL A 46 19.21 -4.68 2.66
CA VAL A 46 18.15 -5.11 1.75
C VAL A 46 17.85 -4.00 0.76
N GLY A 47 18.28 -4.18 -0.48
CA GLY A 47 18.10 -3.19 -1.55
C GLY A 47 18.54 -3.74 -2.90
N GLY A 48 18.58 -2.85 -3.90
CA GLY A 48 18.95 -3.24 -5.25
C GLY A 48 19.06 -2.06 -6.21
N ARG A 49 19.41 -2.40 -7.45
CA ARG A 49 19.36 -1.50 -8.61
C ARG A 49 18.45 -2.09 -9.67
N GLY A 50 17.46 -1.34 -10.12
CA GLY A 50 16.40 -1.85 -10.99
C GLY A 50 15.74 -3.10 -10.40
N VAL A 51 15.69 -4.15 -11.22
CA VAL A 51 15.20 -5.49 -10.84
C VAL A 51 16.25 -6.40 -10.19
N GLY A 52 17.47 -5.90 -9.94
CA GLY A 52 18.56 -6.65 -9.32
C GLY A 52 18.53 -6.65 -7.78
N GLY A 53 19.41 -7.44 -7.15
CA GLY A 53 19.52 -7.53 -5.70
C GLY A 53 18.31 -8.24 -5.07
N SER A 54 17.73 -7.66 -4.03
CA SER A 54 16.59 -8.24 -3.29
C SER A 54 15.22 -7.91 -3.90
N TYR A 55 15.14 -7.61 -5.20
CA TYR A 55 13.92 -7.09 -5.84
C TYR A 55 12.69 -8.03 -5.72
N TRP A 56 12.92 -9.33 -5.66
CA TRP A 56 11.88 -10.33 -5.40
C TRP A 56 11.09 -10.05 -4.10
N LEU A 57 11.73 -9.42 -3.09
CA LEU A 57 11.06 -9.06 -1.84
C LEU A 57 9.99 -7.99 -2.07
N LEU A 58 10.24 -7.00 -2.94
CA LEU A 58 9.24 -5.98 -3.28
C LEU A 58 8.01 -6.63 -3.92
N VAL A 59 8.21 -7.62 -4.79
CA VAL A 59 7.12 -8.38 -5.43
C VAL A 59 6.30 -9.13 -4.38
N ILE A 60 6.96 -9.83 -3.44
CA ILE A 60 6.29 -10.57 -2.37
C ILE A 60 5.52 -9.62 -1.45
N VAL A 61 6.13 -8.51 -1.02
CA VAL A 61 5.49 -7.55 -0.11
C VAL A 61 4.32 -6.84 -0.79
N ALA A 62 4.44 -6.49 -2.08
CA ALA A 62 3.34 -5.93 -2.85
C ALA A 62 2.18 -6.93 -3.01
N GLY A 63 2.49 -8.19 -3.33
CA GLY A 63 1.49 -9.27 -3.41
C GLY A 63 0.78 -9.51 -2.07
N TYR A 64 1.55 -9.54 -0.98
CA TYR A 64 1.05 -9.60 0.39
C TYR A 64 0.12 -8.41 0.69
N GLY A 65 0.52 -7.19 0.35
CA GLY A 65 -0.26 -5.98 0.56
C GLY A 65 -1.58 -5.97 -0.21
N LEU A 66 -1.53 -6.35 -1.49
CA LEU A 66 -2.72 -6.49 -2.34
C LEU A 66 -3.69 -7.54 -1.80
N LEU A 67 -3.18 -8.70 -1.37
CA LEU A 67 -3.99 -9.76 -0.77
C LEU A 67 -4.65 -9.28 0.52
N MET A 68 -3.87 -8.67 1.43
CA MET A 68 -4.37 -8.13 2.70
C MET A 68 -5.46 -7.07 2.46
N LEU A 69 -5.21 -6.09 1.58
CA LEU A 69 -6.19 -5.05 1.26
C LEU A 69 -7.45 -5.63 0.60
N SER A 70 -7.30 -6.56 -0.33
CA SER A 70 -8.42 -7.23 -1.01
C SER A 70 -9.30 -7.97 -0.01
N LEU A 71 -8.69 -8.77 0.88
CA LEU A 71 -9.41 -9.50 1.92
C LEU A 71 -10.09 -8.53 2.90
N GLY A 72 -9.39 -7.47 3.34
CA GLY A 72 -9.91 -6.49 4.28
C GLY A 72 -11.14 -5.75 3.76
N TRP A 73 -11.08 -5.26 2.52
CA TRP A 73 -12.20 -4.58 1.88
C TRP A 73 -13.37 -5.53 1.57
N ARG A 74 -13.13 -6.84 1.42
CA ARG A 74 -14.12 -7.84 0.97
C ARG A 74 -14.55 -8.86 2.02
N GLY A 75 -14.44 -8.52 3.31
CA GLY A 75 -15.02 -9.34 4.37
C GLY A 75 -14.07 -9.62 5.53
N ALA A 76 -12.81 -9.22 5.45
CA ALA A 76 -11.85 -9.28 6.55
C ALA A 76 -11.80 -10.64 7.30
N ARG A 77 -11.90 -11.77 6.58
CA ARG A 77 -11.97 -13.14 7.14
C ARG A 77 -10.74 -13.52 7.99
N PRO A 78 -10.72 -14.64 8.75
CA PRO A 78 -9.60 -14.98 9.64
C PRO A 78 -8.18 -14.77 9.07
N PRO A 79 -7.87 -15.14 7.81
CA PRO A 79 -6.55 -14.85 7.23
C PRO A 79 -6.19 -13.36 7.22
N PHE A 80 -7.14 -12.46 6.97
CA PHE A 80 -6.91 -11.02 7.00
C PHE A 80 -6.40 -10.51 8.34
N HIS A 81 -6.89 -11.05 9.46
CA HIS A 81 -6.49 -10.60 10.80
C HIS A 81 -5.01 -10.87 11.03
N TRP A 82 -4.55 -12.08 10.69
CA TRP A 82 -3.14 -12.45 10.82
C TRP A 82 -2.25 -11.60 9.93
N LEU A 83 -2.67 -11.34 8.69
CA LEU A 83 -1.94 -10.45 7.79
C LEU A 83 -1.91 -9.02 8.37
N LEU A 84 -3.04 -8.47 8.80
CA LEU A 84 -3.10 -7.12 9.35
C LEU A 84 -2.20 -6.94 10.58
N LEU A 85 -2.23 -7.91 11.51
CA LEU A 85 -1.39 -7.88 12.70
C LEU A 85 0.08 -8.04 12.36
N LEU A 86 0.43 -9.00 11.51
CA LEU A 86 1.81 -9.21 11.08
C LEU A 86 2.36 -7.93 10.45
N TRP A 87 1.61 -7.30 9.55
CA TRP A 87 2.03 -6.05 8.90
C TRP A 87 2.26 -4.92 9.91
N HIS A 88 1.25 -4.57 10.70
CA HIS A 88 1.34 -3.39 11.58
C HIS A 88 2.26 -3.60 12.77
N LEU A 89 2.31 -4.81 13.36
CA LEU A 89 3.25 -5.10 14.46
C LEU A 89 4.70 -5.11 13.96
N SER A 90 4.97 -5.69 12.78
CA SER A 90 6.32 -5.65 12.20
C SER A 90 6.74 -4.23 11.84
N LEU A 91 5.87 -3.43 11.22
CA LEU A 91 6.17 -2.03 10.93
C LEU A 91 6.40 -1.21 12.20
N ALA A 92 5.54 -1.35 13.21
CA ALA A 92 5.72 -0.66 14.49
C ALA A 92 7.04 -1.05 15.16
N GLY A 93 7.39 -2.34 15.16
CA GLY A 93 8.66 -2.84 15.68
C GLY A 93 9.86 -2.28 14.92
N LEU A 94 9.87 -2.37 13.59
CA LEU A 94 10.95 -1.86 12.74
C LEU A 94 11.15 -0.36 12.88
N VAL A 95 10.06 0.42 12.84
CA VAL A 95 10.12 1.88 12.96
C VAL A 95 10.56 2.30 14.36
N SER A 96 10.06 1.63 15.42
CA SER A 96 10.47 1.93 16.80
C SER A 96 11.94 1.58 17.03
N TYR A 97 12.37 0.41 16.56
CA TYR A 97 13.76 -0.01 16.64
C TYR A 97 14.68 0.95 15.90
N GLY A 98 14.39 1.28 14.64
CA GLY A 98 15.20 2.21 13.85
C GLY A 98 15.22 3.62 14.45
N SER A 99 14.12 4.08 15.02
CA SER A 99 14.08 5.38 15.70
C SER A 99 14.96 5.43 16.96
N TRP A 100 15.18 4.28 17.59
CA TRP A 100 16.07 4.15 18.75
C TRP A 100 17.54 3.99 18.35
N THR A 101 17.84 3.15 17.35
CA THR A 101 19.22 2.75 17.03
C THR A 101 19.87 3.57 15.92
N ALA A 102 19.09 4.12 14.99
CA ALA A 102 19.59 4.77 13.78
C ALA A 102 18.78 6.04 13.46
N ARG A 103 18.55 6.86 14.48
CA ARG A 103 17.59 7.96 14.43
C ARG A 103 17.80 8.96 13.29
N GLU A 104 19.05 9.29 12.98
CA GLU A 104 19.41 10.21 11.89
C GLU A 104 19.13 9.63 10.50
N GLN A 105 19.10 8.30 10.38
CA GLN A 105 18.85 7.57 9.14
C GLN A 105 17.35 7.33 8.90
N MET A 106 16.51 7.49 9.93
CA MET A 106 15.06 7.36 9.85
C MET A 106 14.42 8.58 9.16
N ARG A 107 14.60 8.64 7.85
CA ARG A 107 14.13 9.73 6.98
C ARG A 107 13.41 9.15 5.78
N PHE A 108 12.27 9.73 5.44
CA PHE A 108 11.59 9.49 4.18
C PHE A 108 12.19 10.43 3.14
N ARG A 109 12.97 9.88 2.21
CA ARG A 109 13.61 10.62 1.12
C ARG A 109 12.95 10.28 -0.21
N GLY A 110 12.46 11.30 -0.88
CA GLY A 110 11.97 11.20 -2.25
C GLY A 110 12.82 12.09 -3.14
N ASP A 111 13.98 11.58 -3.59
CA ASP A 111 14.99 12.38 -4.31
C ASP A 111 14.40 13.06 -5.56
N THR A 112 13.57 12.35 -6.32
CA THR A 112 12.86 12.91 -7.49
C THR A 112 11.93 14.08 -7.14
N LEU A 113 11.34 14.09 -5.94
CA LEU A 113 10.39 15.12 -5.49
C LEU A 113 11.02 16.13 -4.50
N GLY A 114 12.30 16.00 -4.17
CA GLY A 114 12.98 16.82 -3.17
C GLY A 114 12.39 16.71 -1.75
N ILE A 115 11.69 15.63 -1.44
CA ILE A 115 11.07 15.42 -0.12
C ILE A 115 12.10 14.80 0.82
N ASP A 116 12.33 15.41 1.98
CA ASP A 116 13.16 14.82 3.03
C ASP A 116 12.53 15.09 4.41
N ILE A 117 11.83 14.08 4.95
CA ILE A 117 11.08 14.20 6.20
C ILE A 117 11.65 13.20 7.20
N SER A 118 12.13 13.68 8.36
CA SER A 118 12.50 12.79 9.45
C SER A 118 11.27 12.14 10.06
N ILE A 119 11.26 10.81 10.10
CA ILE A 119 10.18 10.01 10.70
C ILE A 119 10.58 9.41 12.05
N ALA A 120 11.80 9.66 12.53
CA ALA A 120 12.27 9.22 13.85
C ALA A 120 11.32 9.59 14.99
N TRP A 121 10.86 10.85 14.94
CA TRP A 121 9.83 11.46 15.77
C TRP A 121 8.50 10.73 15.79
N MET A 122 7.84 10.93 14.67
CA MET A 122 6.43 10.67 14.54
C MET A 122 6.21 9.19 14.25
N GLY A 123 7.19 8.50 13.65
CA GLY A 123 7.12 7.10 13.26
C GLY A 123 6.64 6.19 14.39
N PRO A 124 7.34 6.09 15.53
CA PRO A 124 6.92 5.21 16.63
C PRO A 124 5.49 5.51 17.11
N ILE A 125 5.11 6.79 17.15
CA ILE A 125 3.77 7.22 17.59
C ILE A 125 2.70 6.77 16.59
N PHE A 126 2.88 7.07 15.29
CA PHE A 126 1.88 6.72 14.27
C PHE A 126 1.83 5.20 14.03
N PHE A 127 2.97 4.57 13.76
CA PHE A 127 3.01 3.13 13.46
C PHE A 127 2.63 2.31 14.71
N GLY A 128 3.09 2.69 15.90
CA GLY A 128 2.69 2.05 17.16
C GLY A 128 1.20 2.25 17.46
N GLY A 129 0.68 3.46 17.28
CA GLY A 129 -0.75 3.76 17.47
C GLY A 129 -1.63 2.94 16.52
N PHE A 130 -1.30 2.88 15.24
CA PHE A 130 -2.05 2.06 14.27
C PHE A 130 -1.91 0.56 14.53
N ALA A 131 -0.77 0.08 15.04
CA ALA A 131 -0.62 -1.31 15.47
C ALA A 131 -1.51 -1.65 16.66
N LEU A 132 -1.61 -0.78 17.66
CA LEU A 132 -2.54 -0.95 18.79
C LEU A 132 -4.00 -0.94 18.32
N LEU A 133 -4.35 -0.02 17.40
CA LEU A 133 -5.67 0.03 16.80
C LEU A 133 -5.99 -1.24 15.99
N ALA A 134 -5.01 -1.80 15.28
CA ALA A 134 -5.14 -3.07 14.56
C ALA A 134 -5.40 -4.23 15.53
N VAL A 135 -4.62 -4.34 16.61
CA VAL A 135 -4.82 -5.34 17.68
C VAL A 135 -6.21 -5.22 18.28
N TYR A 136 -6.59 -4.00 18.70
CA TYR A 136 -7.91 -3.73 19.26
C TYR A 136 -9.04 -4.12 18.31
N TRP A 137 -8.93 -3.72 17.03
CA TRP A 137 -9.92 -4.04 16.01
C TRP A 137 -10.05 -5.55 15.81
N VAL A 138 -8.92 -6.27 15.66
CA VAL A 138 -8.90 -7.72 15.46
C VAL A 138 -9.51 -8.46 16.66
N VAL A 139 -9.16 -8.10 17.89
CA VAL A 139 -9.72 -8.73 19.10
C VAL A 139 -11.22 -8.49 19.19
N ARG A 140 -11.68 -7.26 18.93
CA ARG A 140 -13.10 -6.91 18.92
C ARG A 140 -13.86 -7.70 17.85
N ASP A 141 -13.30 -7.81 16.66
CA ASP A 141 -13.93 -8.43 15.49
C ASP A 141 -14.02 -9.97 15.63
N LEU A 142 -12.98 -10.61 16.16
CA LEU A 142 -12.98 -12.05 16.46
C LEU A 142 -14.00 -12.40 17.55
N ARG A 143 -14.19 -11.55 18.56
CA ARG A 143 -15.19 -11.76 19.63
C ARG A 143 -16.63 -11.64 19.14
N ALA A 144 -16.88 -10.80 18.14
CA ALA A 144 -18.21 -10.59 17.60
C ALA A 144 -18.68 -11.75 16.69
N ALA A 145 -17.76 -12.61 16.22
CA ALA A 145 -18.01 -13.73 15.30
C ALA A 145 -19.02 -13.43 14.16
N PRO A 146 -18.91 -12.29 13.45
CA PRO A 146 -19.94 -11.89 12.52
C PRO A 146 -19.97 -12.80 11.29
N GLN A 147 -21.17 -13.20 10.87
CA GLN A 147 -21.37 -13.83 9.56
C GLN A 147 -21.28 -12.77 8.46
N ARG A 148 -20.35 -12.96 7.53
CA ARG A 148 -20.06 -11.97 6.47
C ARG A 148 -20.30 -12.54 5.09
N VAL A 149 -21.07 -11.79 4.30
CA VAL A 149 -21.22 -12.06 2.87
C VAL A 149 -20.15 -11.30 2.12
N VAL A 150 -19.37 -12.02 1.31
CA VAL A 150 -18.34 -11.42 0.47
C VAL A 150 -19.02 -10.61 -0.63
N PRO A 151 -18.76 -9.30 -0.73
CA PRO A 151 -19.30 -8.50 -1.81
C PRO A 151 -18.82 -9.01 -3.16
N LYS A 152 -19.72 -9.07 -4.15
CA LYS A 152 -19.36 -9.46 -5.53
C LYS A 152 -18.47 -8.39 -6.17
N TRP A 153 -17.63 -8.80 -7.14
CA TRP A 153 -16.85 -7.87 -7.93
C TRP A 153 -17.75 -7.14 -8.93
N GLN A 154 -17.70 -5.80 -8.96
CA GLN A 154 -18.52 -5.00 -9.88
C GLN A 154 -17.74 -4.57 -11.12
N ARG A 155 -18.46 -4.11 -12.15
CA ARG A 155 -17.85 -3.54 -13.36
C ARG A 155 -16.97 -2.35 -13.04
N THR A 156 -17.38 -1.47 -12.12
CA THR A 156 -16.60 -0.32 -11.67
C THR A 156 -15.23 -0.74 -11.13
N ASN A 157 -15.17 -1.76 -10.26
CA ASN A 157 -13.90 -2.28 -9.75
C ASN A 157 -12.98 -2.75 -10.88
N ARG A 158 -13.53 -3.48 -11.87
CA ARG A 158 -12.78 -3.95 -13.03
C ARG A 158 -12.28 -2.79 -13.90
N ASN A 159 -13.11 -1.80 -14.17
CA ASN A 159 -12.75 -0.65 -14.98
C ASN A 159 -11.64 0.19 -14.33
N LEU A 160 -11.68 0.36 -13.01
CA LEU A 160 -10.62 1.06 -12.26
C LEU A 160 -9.29 0.28 -12.30
N LEU A 161 -9.31 -1.05 -12.18
CA LEU A 161 -8.10 -1.87 -12.35
C LEU A 161 -7.57 -1.83 -13.79
N LEU A 162 -8.45 -1.85 -14.78
CA LEU A 162 -8.06 -1.70 -16.19
C LEU A 162 -7.42 -0.33 -16.43
N LEU A 163 -8.01 0.74 -15.90
CA LEU A 163 -7.42 2.07 -15.96
C LEU A 163 -6.04 2.11 -15.28
N ALA A 164 -5.90 1.53 -14.09
CA ALA A 164 -4.61 1.42 -13.41
C ALA A 164 -3.58 0.61 -14.22
N ALA A 165 -4.01 -0.43 -14.93
CA ALA A 165 -3.14 -1.21 -15.81
C ALA A 165 -2.73 -0.41 -17.05
N LEU A 166 -3.64 0.38 -17.63
CA LEU A 166 -3.36 1.25 -18.78
C LEU A 166 -2.42 2.41 -18.46
N LEU A 167 -2.19 2.72 -17.18
CA LEU A 167 -1.14 3.68 -16.79
C LEU A 167 0.27 3.11 -16.99
N PHE A 168 0.47 1.78 -17.00
CA PHE A 168 1.80 1.19 -17.12
C PHE A 168 2.54 1.57 -18.42
N PRO A 169 1.94 1.50 -19.62
CA PRO A 169 2.61 1.94 -20.84
C PRO A 169 3.05 3.40 -20.79
N LEU A 170 2.20 4.29 -20.25
CA LEU A 170 2.53 5.71 -20.11
C LEU A 170 3.68 5.91 -19.12
N GLN A 171 3.62 5.24 -17.97
CA GLN A 171 4.69 5.26 -16.97
C GLN A 171 5.99 4.72 -17.54
N PHE A 172 5.96 3.62 -18.28
CA PHE A 172 7.13 3.05 -18.94
C PHE A 172 7.77 4.08 -19.86
N ILE A 173 6.99 4.77 -20.72
CA ILE A 173 7.53 5.78 -21.62
C ILE A 173 8.20 6.92 -20.83
N LEU A 174 7.51 7.45 -19.82
CA LEU A 174 7.98 8.59 -19.03
C LEU A 174 9.22 8.27 -18.18
N LEU A 175 9.26 7.09 -17.58
CA LEU A 175 10.31 6.65 -16.66
C LEU A 175 11.53 6.09 -17.41
N ARG A 176 11.31 5.35 -18.50
CA ARG A 176 12.41 4.71 -19.25
C ARG A 176 13.14 5.68 -20.16
N PHE A 177 12.42 6.59 -20.80
CA PHE A 177 12.97 7.51 -21.81
C PHE A 177 13.01 8.97 -21.36
N GLY A 178 12.42 9.28 -20.21
CA GLY A 178 12.47 10.61 -19.63
C GLY A 178 13.84 10.97 -19.09
N GLU A 179 14.04 12.25 -18.86
CA GLU A 179 15.24 12.78 -18.22
C GLU A 179 15.28 12.36 -16.74
N PRO A 180 16.36 11.73 -16.25
CA PRO A 180 16.51 11.40 -14.85
C PRO A 180 16.42 12.65 -13.97
N HIS A 181 15.56 12.64 -12.94
CA HIS A 181 15.28 13.80 -12.08
C HIS A 181 14.64 15.01 -12.80
N GLY A 182 14.32 14.89 -14.09
CA GLY A 182 13.61 15.90 -14.86
C GLY A 182 12.09 15.87 -14.62
N THR A 183 11.36 16.78 -15.26
CA THR A 183 9.90 16.87 -15.14
C THR A 183 9.20 15.58 -15.57
N THR A 184 9.72 14.86 -16.56
CA THR A 184 9.17 13.57 -17.01
C THR A 184 9.25 12.50 -15.93
N ASP A 185 10.37 12.42 -15.18
CA ASP A 185 10.53 11.49 -14.06
C ASP A 185 9.55 11.83 -12.93
N GLN A 186 9.43 13.11 -12.58
CA GLN A 186 8.47 13.59 -11.57
C GLN A 186 7.03 13.22 -11.92
N VAL A 187 6.62 13.43 -13.18
CA VAL A 187 5.29 13.05 -13.65
C VAL A 187 5.10 11.53 -13.60
N GLY A 188 6.12 10.75 -14.00
CA GLY A 188 6.09 9.28 -13.89
C GLY A 188 5.90 8.80 -12.44
N VAL A 189 6.59 9.42 -11.49
CA VAL A 189 6.46 9.14 -10.05
C VAL A 189 5.05 9.49 -9.55
N ILE A 190 4.54 10.68 -9.88
CA ILE A 190 3.17 11.10 -9.49
C ILE A 190 2.12 10.15 -10.07
N LEU A 191 2.27 9.74 -11.34
CA LEU A 191 1.39 8.74 -11.95
C LEU A 191 1.47 7.40 -11.24
N THR A 192 2.65 7.00 -10.75
CA THR A 192 2.84 5.77 -9.95
C THR A 192 2.13 5.83 -8.61
N ILE A 193 2.18 6.99 -7.93
CA ILE A 193 1.40 7.23 -6.71
C ILE A 193 -0.10 7.16 -7.04
N GLY A 194 -0.55 7.88 -8.07
CA GLY A 194 -1.95 7.89 -8.51
C GLY A 194 -2.46 6.50 -8.89
N GLN A 195 -1.64 5.71 -9.58
CA GLN A 195 -1.92 4.32 -9.93
C GLN A 195 -2.13 3.46 -8.67
N TRP A 196 -1.27 3.59 -7.66
CA TRP A 196 -1.43 2.85 -6.41
C TRP A 196 -2.74 3.22 -5.69
N LEU A 197 -3.04 4.52 -5.61
CA LEU A 197 -4.30 5.00 -5.02
C LEU A 197 -5.52 4.45 -5.79
N LEU A 198 -5.43 4.41 -7.12
CA LEU A 198 -6.47 3.85 -7.98
C LEU A 198 -6.66 2.35 -7.76
N VAL A 199 -5.57 1.58 -7.62
CA VAL A 199 -5.63 0.15 -7.26
C VAL A 199 -6.33 -0.05 -5.92
N ASN A 200 -5.94 0.72 -4.89
CA ASN A 200 -6.58 0.66 -3.57
C ASN A 200 -8.08 0.97 -3.66
N TYR A 201 -8.44 2.03 -4.38
CA TYR A 201 -9.84 2.42 -4.60
C TYR A 201 -10.63 1.37 -5.39
N ALA A 202 -9.97 0.67 -6.32
CA ALA A 202 -10.56 -0.43 -7.08
C ALA A 202 -10.84 -1.68 -6.21
N LEU A 203 -10.21 -1.83 -5.05
CA LEU A 203 -10.50 -2.94 -4.12
C LEU A 203 -11.74 -2.71 -3.27
N ILE A 204 -12.18 -1.44 -3.12
CA ILE A 204 -13.37 -1.08 -2.33
C ILE A 204 -14.64 -1.59 -3.02
N PRO A 205 -15.55 -2.29 -2.32
CA PRO A 205 -16.82 -2.72 -2.91
C PRO A 205 -17.69 -1.52 -3.31
N HIS A 206 -17.95 -1.37 -4.60
CA HIS A 206 -18.85 -0.34 -5.14
C HIS A 206 -20.29 -0.86 -5.21
N ARG A 207 -21.27 0.03 -5.08
CA ARG A 207 -22.68 -0.32 -5.29
C ARG A 207 -22.97 -0.40 -6.79
N SER A 208 -23.89 -1.27 -7.17
CA SER A 208 -24.40 -1.32 -8.54
C SER A 208 -25.39 -0.17 -8.74
N GLU A 209 -25.19 0.66 -9.77
CA GLU A 209 -26.10 1.77 -10.13
C GLU A 209 -27.56 1.29 -10.28
N LYS A 210 -27.77 0.05 -10.73
CA LYS A 210 -29.11 -0.55 -10.87
C LYS A 210 -29.83 -0.74 -9.53
N ALA A 211 -29.11 -0.83 -8.42
CA ALA A 211 -29.68 -0.95 -7.08
C ALA A 211 -30.07 0.41 -6.49
N GLU A 212 -29.48 1.51 -6.97
CA GLU A 212 -29.82 2.87 -6.57
C GLU A 212 -31.02 3.41 -7.37
N ALA A 213 -31.15 3.08 -8.65
CA ALA A 213 -32.30 3.48 -9.47
C ALA A 213 -33.65 2.80 -9.09
N ARG A 214 -33.65 1.89 -8.11
CA ARG A 214 -34.84 1.18 -7.60
C ARG A 214 -35.26 1.60 -6.18
N ARG A 215 -34.57 2.57 -5.59
CA ARG A 215 -34.90 3.17 -4.29
C ARG A 215 -35.43 4.56 -4.50
#